data_AF-A0A1C7M9G4-F1
#
_entry.id   AF-A0A1C7M9G4-F1
#
_cell.length_a   1.000
_cell.length_b   1.000
_cell.length_c   1.000
_cell.angle_alpha   90.00
_cell.angle_beta   90.00
_cell.angle_gamma   90.00
#
_symmetry.space_group_name_H-M   'P 1'
#
loop_
_entity.id
_entity.type
_entity.pdbx_description
1 polymer ?
#
loop_
_entity_poly.entity_id
_entity_poly.type
_entity_poly.pdbx_seq_one_letter_code
_entity_poly.pdbx_strand_id
1 'polypeptide(L)'
;MGLDTFKTEVERRLGYKLQPARPFTFDKNIDDFGWVTGEDGKHNFTCFIENGRIQDEPERDFKTGLREIAKVHKGSFRMTANQHLVIADVATEDLPAIKGLLAKYKLDNLSHTGLRLSASACVAFPTCGLAMAESERYLPILVSKIEAICEENGLRNDSIVMRMTGCPNGCARPYLAEVAFIGKAPGSSTEKPSRSQRFLRSSGR
;
A
#
# COMPACT_ATOMS: atom_id res chain seq x y z
N MET A 1 20.23 -14.45 23.47
CA MET A 1 21.38 -13.72 22.86
C MET A 1 21.00 -12.25 22.82
N GLY A 2 21.77 -11.38 23.48
CA GLY A 2 21.52 -9.93 23.46
C GLY A 2 22.14 -9.24 22.23
N LEU A 3 21.80 -7.98 22.01
CA LEU A 3 22.30 -7.19 20.87
C LEU A 3 23.83 -7.12 20.85
N ASP A 4 24.47 -6.89 22.00
CA ASP A 4 25.93 -6.77 22.09
C ASP A 4 26.65 -8.07 21.75
N THR A 5 26.10 -9.21 22.21
CA THR A 5 26.63 -10.53 21.88
C THR A 5 26.53 -10.79 20.38
N PHE A 6 25.39 -10.46 19.77
CA PHE A 6 25.19 -10.62 18.33
C PHE A 6 26.14 -9.73 17.53
N LYS A 7 26.23 -8.44 17.89
CA LYS A 7 27.14 -7.48 17.27
C LYS A 7 28.59 -7.96 17.34
N THR A 8 29.02 -8.46 18.50
CA THR A 8 30.38 -8.98 18.69
C THR A 8 30.67 -10.15 17.75
N GLU A 9 29.73 -11.10 17.61
CA GLU A 9 29.90 -12.24 16.70
C GLU A 9 29.91 -11.81 15.22
N VAL A 10 29.10 -10.81 14.84
CA VAL A 10 29.13 -10.22 13.50
C VAL A 10 30.48 -9.58 13.21
N GLU A 11 30.97 -8.72 14.10
CA GLU A 11 32.28 -8.08 13.95
C GLU A 11 33.43 -9.09 13.89
N ARG A 12 33.35 -10.17 14.68
CA ARG A 12 34.33 -11.27 14.65
C ARG A 12 34.36 -11.95 13.28
N ARG A 13 33.20 -12.18 12.65
CA ARG A 13 33.10 -12.80 11.32
C ARG A 13 33.47 -11.84 10.18
N LEU A 14 33.18 -10.55 10.34
CA LEU A 14 33.55 -9.51 9.37
C LEU A 14 35.05 -9.20 9.37
N GLY A 15 35.74 -9.43 10.50
CA GLY A 15 37.16 -9.11 10.67
C GLY A 15 37.44 -7.64 10.99
N TYR A 16 36.40 -6.84 11.25
CA TYR A 16 36.52 -5.43 11.65
C TYR A 16 35.37 -4.98 12.55
N LYS A 17 35.57 -3.86 13.23
CA LYS A 17 34.58 -3.24 14.12
C LYS A 17 33.65 -2.31 13.35
N LEU A 18 32.35 -2.37 13.64
CA LEU A 18 31.38 -1.46 13.04
C LEU A 18 31.62 -0.04 13.57
N GLN A 19 31.60 0.94 12.66
CA GLN A 19 31.68 2.35 13.04
C GLN A 19 30.43 2.78 13.84
N PRO A 20 30.53 3.86 14.63
CA PRO A 20 29.36 4.47 15.26
C PRO A 20 28.28 4.84 14.23
N ALA A 21 27.01 4.76 14.64
CA ALA A 21 25.90 5.17 13.79
C ALA A 21 26.02 6.66 13.44
N ARG A 22 25.84 6.98 12.16
CA ARG A 22 25.74 8.37 11.69
C ARG A 22 24.33 8.89 11.99
N PRO A 23 24.15 10.18 12.34
CA PRO A 23 22.84 10.74 12.58
C PRO A 23 22.00 10.80 11.30
N PHE A 24 20.71 10.47 11.40
CA PHE A 24 19.70 10.58 10.33
C PHE A 24 18.31 10.76 10.95
N THR A 25 17.36 11.27 10.17
CA THR A 25 15.94 11.39 10.54
C THR A 25 15.06 10.81 9.43
N PHE A 26 13.85 10.39 9.79
CA PHE A 26 12.81 9.98 8.84
C PHE A 26 11.58 10.85 9.05
N ASP A 27 11.13 11.53 8.00
CA ASP A 27 9.99 12.45 8.09
C ASP A 27 8.68 11.82 7.58
N LYS A 28 8.77 10.87 6.64
CA LYS A 28 7.60 10.23 6.02
C LYS A 28 7.91 8.81 5.55
N ASN A 29 6.86 8.00 5.38
CA ASN A 29 6.92 6.63 4.84
C ASN A 29 6.01 6.43 3.60
N ILE A 30 5.50 7.54 3.04
CA ILE A 30 4.62 7.60 1.88
C ILE A 30 5.43 7.88 0.61
N ASP A 31 4.91 7.44 -0.54
CA ASP A 31 5.51 7.73 -1.83
C ASP A 31 5.23 9.17 -2.27
N ASP A 32 6.10 9.71 -3.13
CA ASP A 32 5.91 11.01 -3.78
C ASP A 32 5.07 10.86 -5.04
N PHE A 33 3.75 11.00 -4.91
CA PHE A 33 2.78 10.86 -6.00
C PHE A 33 2.88 12.01 -7.01
N GLY A 34 2.71 11.67 -8.29
CA GLY A 34 2.81 12.65 -9.36
C GLY A 34 4.21 12.80 -9.94
N TRP A 35 4.45 13.93 -10.61
CA TRP A 35 5.70 14.23 -11.31
C TRP A 35 6.75 14.83 -10.36
N VAL A 36 7.95 14.24 -10.35
CA VAL A 36 9.14 14.77 -9.68
C VAL A 36 10.29 14.82 -10.68
N THR A 37 11.08 15.89 -10.66
CA THR A 37 12.29 16.01 -11.49
C THR A 37 13.51 15.67 -10.65
N GLY A 38 14.31 14.72 -11.12
CA GLY A 38 15.58 14.33 -10.49
C GLY A 38 16.67 15.36 -10.74
N GLU A 39 17.77 15.25 -9.99
CA GLU A 39 18.95 16.11 -10.15
C GLU A 39 19.63 15.95 -11.52
N ASP A 40 19.41 14.82 -12.19
CA ASP A 40 19.87 14.54 -13.55
C ASP A 40 18.99 15.18 -14.63
N GLY A 41 17.97 15.96 -14.25
CA GLY A 41 17.02 16.61 -15.15
C GLY A 41 15.93 15.69 -15.70
N LYS A 42 15.95 14.39 -15.39
CA LYS A 42 14.92 13.45 -15.82
C LYS A 42 13.71 13.50 -14.91
N HIS A 43 12.57 13.10 -15.45
CA HIS A 43 11.30 13.15 -14.75
C HIS A 43 10.84 11.76 -14.35
N ASN A 44 10.24 11.66 -13.16
CA ASN A 44 9.69 10.44 -12.61
C ASN A 44 8.22 10.68 -12.29
N PHE A 45 7.34 9.76 -12.68
CA PHE A 45 5.93 9.83 -12.34
C PHE A 45 5.54 8.65 -11.47
N THR A 46 5.09 8.91 -10.25
CA THR A 46 4.57 7.87 -9.34
C THR A 46 3.06 7.74 -9.50
N CYS A 47 2.62 6.60 -10.02
CA CYS A 47 1.21 6.24 -10.17
C CYS A 47 0.67 5.66 -8.85
N PHE A 48 -0.48 6.14 -8.40
CA PHE A 48 -1.24 5.42 -7.38
C PHE A 48 -1.86 4.16 -7.97
N ILE A 49 -1.59 3.00 -7.36
CA ILE A 49 -2.20 1.72 -7.71
C ILE A 49 -2.75 1.11 -6.43
N GLU A 50 -4.07 1.06 -6.33
CA GLU A 50 -4.74 0.51 -5.14
C GLU A 50 -4.34 -0.96 -4.93
N ASN A 51 -3.70 -1.23 -3.78
CA ASN A 51 -3.10 -2.52 -3.41
C ASN A 51 -2.07 -3.09 -4.41
N GLY A 52 -1.54 -2.29 -5.33
CA GLY A 52 -0.65 -2.76 -6.39
C GLY A 52 -1.31 -3.72 -7.38
N ARG A 53 -2.65 -3.79 -7.43
CA ARG A 53 -3.37 -4.68 -8.34
C ARG A 53 -3.43 -4.08 -9.75
N ILE A 54 -2.58 -4.57 -10.64
CA ILE A 54 -2.57 -4.18 -12.05
C ILE A 54 -3.46 -5.14 -12.85
N GLN A 55 -4.65 -4.68 -13.20
CA GLN A 55 -5.59 -5.37 -14.07
C GLN A 55 -6.42 -4.36 -14.87
N ASP A 56 -7.01 -4.82 -15.98
CA ASP A 56 -7.99 -4.02 -16.71
C ASP A 56 -9.38 -4.27 -16.08
N GLU A 57 -10.06 -3.20 -15.69
CA GLU A 57 -11.43 -3.20 -15.15
C GLU A 57 -12.30 -2.26 -16.00
N PRO A 58 -13.65 -2.35 -15.92
CA PRO A 58 -14.51 -1.35 -16.53
C PRO A 58 -14.04 0.06 -16.16
N GLU A 59 -13.75 0.87 -17.18
CA GLU A 59 -13.27 2.25 -17.07
C GLU A 59 -11.84 2.44 -16.53
N ARG A 60 -11.07 1.37 -16.26
CA ARG A 60 -9.68 1.42 -15.78
C ARG A 60 -8.82 0.38 -16.50
N ASP A 61 -8.21 0.77 -17.61
CA ASP A 61 -7.35 -0.10 -18.42
C ASP A 61 -5.88 -0.03 -17.95
N PHE A 62 -5.59 -0.28 -16.67
CA PHE A 62 -4.26 -0.08 -16.10
C PHE A 62 -3.21 -1.02 -16.69
N LYS A 63 -3.54 -2.30 -16.89
CA LYS A 63 -2.60 -3.29 -17.43
C LYS A 63 -2.29 -2.98 -18.89
N THR A 64 -3.32 -2.63 -19.67
CA THR A 64 -3.14 -2.19 -21.05
C THR A 64 -2.38 -0.87 -21.13
N GLY A 65 -2.69 0.10 -20.28
CA GLY A 65 -1.99 1.38 -20.25
C GLY A 65 -0.50 1.27 -19.94
N LEU A 66 -0.15 0.50 -18.91
CA LEU A 66 1.25 0.24 -18.58
C LEU A 66 1.99 -0.52 -19.69
N ARG A 67 1.31 -1.43 -20.39
CA ARG A 67 1.87 -2.11 -21.58
C ARG A 67 2.15 -1.13 -22.71
N GLU A 68 1.23 -0.19 -23.00
CA GLU A 68 1.45 0.80 -24.06
C GLU A 68 2.55 1.81 -23.68
N ILE A 69 2.63 2.21 -22.40
CA ILE A 69 3.75 3.01 -21.89
C ILE A 69 5.07 2.26 -22.06
N ALA A 70 5.13 0.97 -21.70
CA ALA A 70 6.35 0.18 -21.82
C ALA A 70 6.88 0.04 -23.26
N LYS A 71 6.03 0.20 -24.29
CA LYS A 71 6.46 0.16 -25.69
C LYS A 71 7.23 1.41 -26.14
N VAL A 72 6.95 2.56 -25.52
CA VAL A 72 7.54 3.86 -25.91
C VAL A 72 8.50 4.42 -24.88
N HIS A 73 8.37 3.99 -23.61
CA HIS A 73 9.21 4.44 -22.52
C HIS A 73 10.63 3.92 -22.68
N LYS A 74 11.61 4.83 -22.63
CA LYS A 74 13.04 4.52 -22.76
C LYS A 74 13.73 4.30 -21.40
N GLY A 75 13.05 4.64 -20.31
CA GLY A 75 13.56 4.51 -18.95
C GLY A 75 13.19 3.18 -18.30
N SER A 76 12.93 3.21 -17.00
CA SER A 76 12.59 2.03 -16.21
C SER A 76 11.26 2.18 -15.48
N PHE A 77 10.67 1.06 -15.08
CA PHE A 77 9.63 1.05 -14.05
C PHE A 77 10.25 0.65 -12.72
N ARG A 78 9.88 1.38 -11.65
CA ARG A 78 10.32 1.07 -10.27
C ARG A 78 9.11 0.77 -9.42
N MET A 79 9.07 -0.40 -8.80
CA MET A 79 8.02 -0.78 -7.86
C MET A 79 8.38 -0.24 -6.47
N THR A 80 7.42 0.38 -5.79
CA THR A 80 7.64 0.96 -4.46
C THR A 80 7.33 -0.05 -3.36
N ALA A 81 7.87 0.20 -2.16
CA ALA A 81 7.55 -0.60 -0.97
C ALA A 81 6.09 -0.40 -0.48
N ASN A 82 5.38 0.58 -1.05
CA ASN A 82 3.97 0.87 -0.80
C ASN A 82 3.04 0.33 -1.90
N GLN A 83 3.52 -0.59 -2.75
CA GLN A 83 2.72 -1.27 -3.78
C GLN A 83 2.29 -0.34 -4.93
N HIS A 84 3.07 0.70 -5.20
CA HIS A 84 2.84 1.62 -6.32
C HIS A 84 3.93 1.46 -7.38
N LEU A 85 3.78 2.19 -8.48
CA LEU A 85 4.67 2.09 -9.63
C LEU A 85 5.16 3.47 -10.05
N VAL A 86 6.46 3.58 -10.26
CA VAL A 86 7.11 4.79 -10.78
C VAL A 86 7.51 4.56 -12.23
N ILE A 87 7.09 5.44 -13.13
CA ILE A 87 7.64 5.57 -14.47
C ILE A 87 8.85 6.48 -14.37
N ALA A 88 10.02 5.88 -14.30
CA ALA A 88 11.25 6.56 -13.95
C ALA A 88 12.09 6.91 -15.18
N ASP A 89 12.90 7.96 -15.05
CA ASP A 89 13.89 8.38 -16.03
C ASP A 89 13.29 8.84 -17.38
N VAL A 90 12.15 9.53 -17.35
CA VAL A 90 11.50 10.12 -18.54
C VAL A 90 12.26 11.38 -18.96
N ALA A 91 12.76 11.42 -20.19
CA ALA A 91 13.41 12.60 -20.74
C ALA A 91 12.39 13.72 -21.01
N THR A 92 12.82 14.98 -20.96
CA THR A 92 11.93 16.14 -21.12
C THR A 92 11.19 16.13 -22.45
N GLU A 93 11.83 15.66 -23.52
CA GLU A 93 11.26 15.52 -24.86
C GLU A 93 10.16 14.44 -24.95
N ASP A 94 10.22 13.42 -24.09
CA ASP A 94 9.25 12.31 -24.07
C ASP A 94 8.07 12.59 -23.12
N LEU A 95 8.14 13.65 -22.29
CA LEU A 95 7.10 14.02 -21.32
C LEU A 95 5.70 14.13 -21.93
N PRO A 96 5.47 14.84 -23.06
CA PRO A 96 4.14 14.98 -23.63
C PRO A 96 3.52 13.63 -24.01
N ALA A 97 4.32 12.72 -24.55
CA ALA A 97 3.87 11.39 -24.95
C ALA A 97 3.47 10.55 -23.72
N ILE A 98 4.30 10.53 -22.68
CA ILE A 98 4.02 9.78 -21.45
C ILE A 98 2.81 10.35 -20.72
N LYS A 99 2.70 11.69 -20.59
CA LYS A 99 1.52 12.34 -20.01
C LYS A 99 0.24 12.01 -20.76
N GLY A 100 0.29 12.01 -22.10
CA GLY A 100 -0.86 11.63 -22.94
C GLY A 100 -1.31 10.19 -22.70
N LEU A 101 -0.38 9.24 -22.56
CA LEU A 101 -0.71 7.85 -22.24
C LEU A 101 -1.27 7.71 -20.82
N LEU A 102 -0.65 8.37 -19.84
CA LEU A 102 -1.13 8.34 -18.46
C LEU A 102 -2.58 8.85 -18.35
N ALA A 103 -2.88 9.99 -18.97
CA ALA A 103 -4.23 10.56 -19.01
C ALA A 103 -5.22 9.64 -19.74
N LYS A 104 -4.82 9.11 -20.91
CA LYS A 104 -5.65 8.18 -21.70
C LYS A 104 -6.08 6.96 -20.89
N TYR A 105 -5.18 6.42 -20.07
CA TYR A 105 -5.41 5.22 -19.28
C TYR A 105 -5.78 5.51 -17.81
N LYS A 106 -6.05 6.78 -17.47
CA LYS A 106 -6.41 7.26 -16.13
C LYS A 106 -5.42 6.88 -15.02
N LEU A 107 -4.15 6.75 -15.38
CA LEU A 107 -3.05 6.47 -14.46
C LEU A 107 -2.48 7.75 -13.83
N ASP A 108 -2.94 8.93 -14.26
CA ASP A 108 -2.54 10.25 -13.74
C ASP A 108 -3.47 10.81 -12.65
N ASN A 109 -4.42 10.02 -12.15
CA ASN A 109 -5.29 10.48 -11.08
C ASN A 109 -4.52 10.62 -9.75
N LEU A 110 -4.44 11.84 -9.23
CA LEU A 110 -3.80 12.17 -7.96
C LEU A 110 -4.81 12.61 -6.89
N SER A 111 -6.11 12.61 -7.19
CA SER A 111 -7.16 13.11 -6.29
C SER A 111 -7.58 12.06 -5.27
N HIS A 112 -6.65 11.66 -4.42
CA HIS A 112 -6.85 10.70 -3.34
C HIS A 112 -6.67 11.37 -1.97
N THR A 113 -7.34 10.85 -0.94
CA THR A 113 -7.16 11.33 0.44
C THR A 113 -5.79 10.94 0.98
N GLY A 114 -5.30 11.68 1.97
CA GLY A 114 -4.07 11.31 2.68
C GLY A 114 -4.15 9.90 3.27
N LEU A 115 -5.32 9.52 3.78
CA LEU A 115 -5.61 8.17 4.26
C LEU A 115 -5.41 7.11 3.19
N ARG A 116 -6.02 7.25 2.00
CA ARG A 116 -5.97 6.23 0.94
C ARG A 116 -4.58 6.08 0.34
N LEU A 117 -3.86 7.19 0.17
CA LEU A 117 -2.46 7.18 -0.28
C LEU A 117 -1.52 6.50 0.73
N SER A 118 -1.91 6.46 2.02
CA SER A 118 -1.12 5.87 3.10
C SER A 118 -1.60 4.47 3.50
N ALA A 119 -2.66 3.98 2.87
CA ALA A 119 -3.28 2.70 3.18
C ALA A 119 -2.69 1.56 2.35
N SER A 120 -2.50 0.38 2.95
CA SER A 120 -2.17 -0.82 2.17
C SER A 120 -2.69 -2.10 2.80
N ALA A 121 -2.88 -3.12 1.97
CA ALA A 121 -3.27 -4.45 2.40
C ALA A 121 -2.31 -5.53 1.88
N CYS A 122 -2.25 -6.66 2.60
CA CYS A 122 -1.71 -7.89 2.01
C CYS A 122 -2.77 -8.54 1.10
N VAL A 123 -2.33 -9.49 0.28
CA VAL A 123 -3.22 -10.21 -0.66
C VAL A 123 -4.38 -10.90 0.07
N ALA A 124 -4.07 -11.73 1.09
CA ALA A 124 -5.05 -12.60 1.74
C ALA A 124 -5.82 -13.49 0.72
N PHE A 125 -7.14 -13.59 0.83
CA PHE A 125 -7.95 -14.32 -0.14
C PHE A 125 -7.95 -13.63 -1.52
N PRO A 126 -8.05 -14.39 -2.63
CA PRO A 126 -8.32 -15.83 -2.71
C PRO A 126 -7.08 -16.72 -2.80
N THR A 127 -5.87 -16.15 -2.87
CA THR A 127 -4.66 -16.92 -3.24
C THR A 127 -3.77 -17.28 -2.06
N CYS A 128 -3.83 -16.56 -0.94
CA CYS A 128 -3.03 -16.89 0.24
C CYS A 128 -3.68 -18.03 1.03
N GLY A 129 -3.07 -19.21 1.02
CA GLY A 129 -3.53 -20.37 1.79
C GLY A 129 -3.46 -20.22 3.33
N LEU A 130 -2.91 -19.11 3.82
CA LEU A 130 -2.81 -18.78 5.26
C LEU A 130 -3.78 -17.67 5.67
N ALA A 131 -4.63 -17.19 4.76
CA ALA A 131 -5.57 -16.12 5.05
C ALA A 131 -6.62 -16.55 6.08
N MET A 132 -6.82 -15.74 7.11
CA MET A 132 -7.86 -15.92 8.13
C MET A 132 -9.03 -14.94 7.92
N ALA A 133 -8.79 -13.79 7.30
CA ALA A 133 -9.79 -12.82 6.92
C ALA A 133 -9.40 -12.14 5.59
N GLU A 134 -10.36 -11.45 4.98
CA GLU A 134 -10.09 -10.58 3.82
C GLU A 134 -9.07 -9.48 4.16
N SER A 135 -8.39 -8.99 3.13
CA SER A 135 -7.45 -7.89 3.25
C SER A 135 -7.53 -7.03 1.99
N GLU A 136 -6.86 -7.41 0.91
CA GLU A 136 -6.81 -6.65 -0.35
C GLU A 136 -8.20 -6.27 -0.88
N ARG A 137 -9.11 -7.23 -0.95
CA ARG A 137 -10.46 -7.03 -1.51
C ARG A 137 -11.37 -6.18 -0.64
N TYR A 138 -11.10 -6.12 0.66
CA TYR A 138 -11.93 -5.39 1.62
C TYR A 138 -11.39 -3.99 1.92
N LEU A 139 -10.08 -3.77 1.80
CA LEU A 139 -9.45 -2.50 2.11
C LEU A 139 -10.10 -1.31 1.39
N PRO A 140 -10.41 -1.34 0.07
CA PRO A 140 -11.04 -0.19 -0.59
C PRO A 140 -12.37 0.20 0.03
N ILE A 141 -13.17 -0.78 0.46
CA ILE A 141 -14.48 -0.57 1.11
C ILE A 141 -14.29 0.04 2.50
N LEU A 142 -13.33 -0.47 3.27
CA LEU A 142 -13.02 0.02 4.60
C LEU A 142 -12.48 1.46 4.56
N VAL A 143 -11.53 1.72 3.66
CA VAL A 143 -10.95 3.05 3.47
C VAL A 143 -12.04 4.04 3.10
N SER A 144 -12.95 3.74 2.17
CA SER A 144 -14.05 4.65 1.82
C SER A 144 -14.94 5.03 3.01
N LYS A 145 -15.17 4.12 3.96
CA LYS A 145 -15.95 4.41 5.18
C LYS A 145 -15.20 5.34 6.11
N ILE A 146 -13.89 5.16 6.24
CA ILE A 146 -13.06 5.95 7.14
C ILE A 146 -12.75 7.32 6.52
N GLU A 147 -12.59 7.39 5.20
CA GLU A 147 -12.47 8.66 4.46
C GLU A 147 -13.65 9.59 4.74
N ALA A 148 -14.88 9.08 4.73
CA ALA A 148 -16.06 9.89 5.07
C ALA A 148 -15.95 10.51 6.48
N ILE A 149 -15.48 9.73 7.46
CA ILE A 149 -15.25 10.20 8.83
C ILE A 149 -14.12 11.25 8.85
N CYS A 150 -13.01 11.00 8.14
CA CYS A 150 -11.90 11.95 8.04
C CYS A 150 -12.37 13.27 7.43
N GLU A 151 -13.17 13.23 6.36
CA GLU A 151 -13.70 14.43 5.70
C GLU A 151 -14.64 15.24 6.60
N GLU A 152 -15.55 14.57 7.32
CA GLU A 152 -16.43 15.21 8.30
C GLU A 152 -15.65 15.95 9.40
N ASN A 153 -14.42 15.50 9.69
CA ASN A 153 -13.54 16.09 10.69
C ASN A 153 -12.47 17.02 10.09
N GLY A 154 -12.51 17.31 8.78
CA GLY A 154 -11.55 18.20 8.12
C GLY A 154 -10.16 17.58 7.86
N LEU A 155 -10.01 16.27 8.02
CA LEU A 155 -8.75 15.52 7.94
C LEU A 155 -8.50 14.89 6.55
N ARG A 156 -9.07 15.46 5.49
CA ARG A 156 -9.02 14.87 4.13
C ARG A 156 -7.58 14.67 3.63
N ASN A 157 -6.70 15.61 3.95
CA ASN A 157 -5.31 15.64 3.46
C ASN A 157 -4.32 15.06 4.47
N ASP A 158 -4.75 14.74 5.68
CA ASP A 158 -3.89 14.16 6.70
C ASP A 158 -3.58 12.70 6.37
N SER A 159 -2.29 12.37 6.44
CA SER A 159 -1.81 11.00 6.27
C SER A 159 -2.01 10.26 7.59
N ILE A 160 -2.82 9.20 7.55
CA ILE A 160 -2.94 8.22 8.64
C ILE A 160 -2.47 6.89 8.07
N VAL A 161 -1.36 6.36 8.58
CA VAL A 161 -0.77 5.12 8.10
C VAL A 161 -1.64 3.95 8.52
N MET A 162 -2.47 3.49 7.58
CA MET A 162 -3.41 2.40 7.80
C MET A 162 -2.94 1.12 7.12
N ARG A 163 -2.91 0.00 7.83
CA ARG A 163 -2.50 -1.28 7.25
C ARG A 163 -3.48 -2.41 7.58
N MET A 164 -3.85 -3.21 6.60
CA MET A 164 -4.71 -4.38 6.78
C MET A 164 -3.93 -5.66 6.45
N THR A 165 -3.94 -6.63 7.36
CA THR A 165 -3.36 -7.96 7.13
C THR A 165 -4.42 -9.03 7.34
N GLY A 166 -4.44 -10.06 6.49
CA GLY A 166 -5.43 -11.14 6.56
C GLY A 166 -5.16 -12.18 7.63
N CYS A 167 -3.97 -12.18 8.26
CA CYS A 167 -3.57 -13.12 9.31
C CYS A 167 -2.38 -12.54 10.13
N PRO A 168 -1.99 -13.13 11.28
CA PRO A 168 -0.98 -12.57 12.17
C PRO A 168 0.46 -12.60 11.64
N ASN A 169 0.71 -13.22 10.48
CA ASN A 169 2.03 -13.21 9.82
C ASN A 169 2.49 -11.78 9.46
N GLY A 170 1.56 -10.83 9.31
CA GLY A 170 1.89 -9.41 9.21
C GLY A 170 2.51 -8.97 7.88
N CYS A 171 2.16 -9.60 6.76
CA CYS A 171 2.72 -9.28 5.44
C CYS A 171 2.53 -7.81 5.02
N ALA A 172 1.45 -7.17 5.47
CA ALA A 172 1.17 -5.75 5.21
C ALA A 172 1.87 -4.78 6.16
N ARG A 173 2.80 -5.27 7.00
CA ARG A 173 3.50 -4.50 8.03
C ARG A 173 2.55 -3.80 9.04
N PRO A 174 1.54 -4.51 9.60
CA PRO A 174 0.54 -3.89 10.49
C PRO A 174 1.15 -3.33 11.78
N TYR A 175 2.23 -3.94 12.29
CA TYR A 175 2.86 -3.55 13.56
C TYR A 175 3.69 -2.24 13.46
N LEU A 176 3.80 -1.68 12.26
CA LEU A 176 4.45 -0.38 11.99
C LEU A 176 3.43 0.69 11.56
N ALA A 177 2.14 0.39 11.63
CA ALA A 177 1.06 1.30 11.25
C ALA A 177 0.56 2.09 12.47
N GLU A 178 -0.06 3.25 12.21
CA GLU A 178 -0.79 4.00 13.25
C GLU A 178 -2.13 3.33 13.56
N VAL A 179 -2.80 2.81 12.52
CA VAL A 179 -4.03 2.03 12.64
C VAL A 179 -3.89 0.73 11.84
N ALA A 180 -4.11 -0.41 12.50
CA ALA A 180 -3.97 -1.71 11.86
C ALA A 180 -5.15 -2.65 12.12
N PHE A 181 -5.48 -3.42 11.08
CA PHE A 181 -6.46 -4.50 11.16
C PHE A 181 -5.76 -5.85 10.92
N ILE A 182 -5.85 -6.75 11.90
CA ILE A 182 -5.22 -8.08 11.85
C ILE A 182 -6.33 -9.14 11.79
N GLY A 183 -6.36 -9.89 10.68
CA GLY A 183 -7.34 -10.94 10.44
C GLY A 183 -7.25 -12.05 11.49
N LYS A 184 -8.41 -12.41 12.07
CA LYS A 184 -8.56 -13.47 13.07
C LYS A 184 -9.37 -14.66 12.57
N ALA A 185 -10.60 -14.42 12.15
CA ALA A 185 -11.46 -15.41 11.50
C ALA A 185 -12.72 -14.74 10.90
N PRO A 186 -13.31 -15.28 9.83
CA PRO A 186 -14.57 -14.79 9.28
C PRO A 186 -15.70 -14.99 10.31
N GLY A 187 -16.53 -13.98 10.54
CA GLY A 187 -17.66 -14.06 11.49
C GLY A 187 -17.27 -14.20 12.97
N SER A 188 -16.00 -14.05 13.33
CA SER A 188 -15.52 -14.18 14.72
C SER A 188 -15.65 -12.90 15.55
N SER A 189 -15.93 -11.76 14.92
CA SER A 189 -16.39 -10.56 15.61
C SER A 189 -17.81 -10.84 16.09
N THR A 190 -17.92 -11.11 17.38
CA THR A 190 -19.17 -11.36 18.08
C THR A 190 -20.16 -10.20 17.90
N GLU A 191 -21.04 -10.26 16.92
CA GLU A 191 -22.42 -9.88 17.20
C GLU A 191 -22.91 -10.90 18.22
N LYS A 192 -23.02 -10.49 19.49
CA LYS A 192 -23.95 -11.19 20.38
C LYS A 192 -25.30 -11.14 19.66
N PRO A 193 -25.93 -12.28 19.34
CA PRO A 193 -27.26 -12.26 18.77
C PRO A 193 -28.12 -11.42 19.72
N SER A 194 -28.87 -10.47 19.17
CA SER A 194 -29.85 -9.71 19.94
C SER A 194 -30.78 -10.71 20.67
N ARG A 195 -31.34 -10.31 21.80
CA ARG A 195 -32.15 -11.21 22.67
C ARG A 195 -33.27 -11.94 21.89
N SER A 196 -33.76 -11.38 20.79
CA SER A 196 -34.75 -11.98 19.89
C SER A 196 -34.21 -13.16 19.06
N GLN A 197 -32.93 -13.18 18.69
CA GLN A 197 -32.32 -14.26 17.90
C GLN A 197 -31.98 -15.51 18.74
N ARG A 198 -31.96 -15.41 20.09
CA ARG A 198 -31.79 -16.60 20.95
C ARG A 198 -33.04 -17.47 21.04
N PHE A 199 -34.23 -16.88 20.92
CA PHE A 199 -35.49 -17.62 21.07
C PHE A 199 -35.78 -18.56 19.89
N LEU A 200 -35.34 -18.18 18.69
CA LEU A 200 -35.56 -18.96 17.46
C LEU A 200 -34.66 -20.20 17.34
N ARG A 201 -33.59 -20.30 18.15
CA ARG A 201 -32.70 -21.47 18.16
C ARG A 201 -33.08 -22.54 19.19
N SER A 202 -34.01 -22.27 20.10
CA SER A 202 -34.46 -23.25 21.11
C SER A 202 -35.74 -23.99 20.74
N SER A 203 -36.44 -23.61 19.66
CA SER A 203 -37.72 -24.21 19.24
C SER A 203 -37.60 -25.18 18.05
N GLY A 204 -36.39 -25.64 17.74
CA GLY A 204 -36.09 -26.55 16.63
C GLY A 204 -35.55 -27.91 17.08
N ARG A 205 -36.17 -28.52 18.10
CA ARG A 205 -36.07 -29.95 18.41
C ARG A 205 -37.47 -30.51 18.60
#